data_AF-A0A1F2RDJ3-F1
#
_entry.id   AF-A0A1F2RDJ3-F1
#
_cell.length_a   1.000
_cell.length_b   1.000
_cell.length_c   1.000
_cell.angle_alpha   90.00
_cell.angle_beta   90.00
_cell.angle_gamma   90.00
#
_symmetry.space_group_name_H-M   'P 1'
#
loop_
_entity.id
_entity.type
_entity.pdbx_description
1 polymer ?
#
loop_
_entity_poly.entity_id
_entity_poly.type
_entity_poly.pdbx_seq_one_letter_code
_entity_poly.pdbx_strand_id
1 'polypeptide(L)'
;MSARRAFPRGAGFILGVIVLGGGLPGRWASAQQPPPQPAAQPGAARQVREPAKDYYQRSLEIYEFRKAAASGRERGQEIFYYKCWFCHNEFTKGAPSLPDLYKRPQLVSGQPVNDETVKDKIRNGGPGMPAYKTTLSDADLADLMSFVRERCCWNSESPPPNPRFRAR
;
A
#
# COMPACT_ATOMS: atom_id res chain seq x y z
N MET A 1 7.68 -48.21 21.04
CA MET A 1 6.71 -48.38 22.15
C MET A 1 6.49 -47.02 22.80
N SER A 2 5.35 -46.37 22.57
CA SER A 2 4.94 -45.19 23.33
C SER A 2 3.42 -45.28 23.52
N ALA A 3 3.01 -45.52 24.76
CA ALA A 3 1.64 -45.83 25.13
C ALA A 3 0.80 -44.55 25.17
N ARG A 4 -0.33 -44.55 24.47
CA ARG A 4 -1.37 -43.51 24.59
C ARG A 4 -2.10 -43.71 25.92
N ARG A 5 -2.11 -42.71 26.79
CA ARG A 5 -3.01 -42.66 27.95
C ARG A 5 -4.33 -42.00 27.54
N ALA A 6 -5.42 -42.74 27.69
CA ALA A 6 -6.78 -42.25 27.57
C ALA A 6 -7.18 -41.47 28.84
N PHE A 7 -7.90 -40.36 28.68
CA PHE A 7 -8.56 -39.66 29.77
C PHE A 7 -10.09 -39.84 29.66
N PRO A 8 -10.79 -40.15 30.76
CA PRO A 8 -12.23 -40.40 30.73
C PRO A 8 -13.05 -39.11 30.75
N ARG A 9 -14.25 -39.18 30.18
CA ARG A 9 -15.28 -38.14 30.20
C ARG A 9 -15.97 -38.13 31.56
N GLY A 10 -15.80 -37.04 32.32
CA GLY A 10 -16.59 -36.76 33.52
C GLY A 10 -17.71 -35.77 33.20
N ALA A 11 -18.96 -36.22 33.30
CA ALA A 11 -20.13 -35.35 33.26
C ALA A 11 -20.35 -34.74 34.65
N GLY A 12 -20.22 -33.42 34.77
CA GLY A 12 -20.55 -32.68 35.99
C GLY A 12 -21.75 -31.77 35.75
N PHE A 13 -22.91 -32.13 36.32
CA PHE A 13 -24.03 -31.22 36.47
C PHE A 13 -23.73 -30.28 37.64
N ILE A 14 -23.56 -28.98 37.37
CA ILE A 14 -23.55 -27.96 38.41
C ILE A 14 -24.92 -27.29 38.44
N LEU A 15 -25.72 -27.62 39.47
CA LEU A 15 -26.87 -26.81 39.86
C LEU A 15 -26.35 -25.49 40.42
N GLY A 16 -26.47 -24.42 39.64
CA GLY A 16 -26.17 -23.05 40.08
C GLY A 16 -27.43 -22.39 40.65
N VAL A 17 -27.37 -22.04 41.94
CA VAL A 17 -28.38 -21.23 42.63
C VAL A 17 -28.38 -19.81 42.07
N ILE A 18 -29.53 -19.34 41.59
CA ILE A 18 -29.71 -17.97 41.11
C ILE A 18 -29.94 -17.06 42.33
N VAL A 19 -28.98 -16.19 42.61
CA VAL A 19 -29.15 -15.05 43.52
C VAL A 19 -29.49 -13.82 42.68
N LEU A 20 -30.73 -13.36 42.78
CA LEU A 20 -31.20 -12.10 42.21
C LEU A 20 -30.68 -10.93 43.07
N GLY A 21 -29.55 -10.35 42.67
CA GLY A 21 -29.00 -9.11 43.23
C GLY A 21 -29.03 -8.00 42.17
N GLY A 22 -29.84 -6.97 42.40
CA GLY A 22 -30.02 -5.83 41.50
C GLY A 22 -28.74 -5.00 41.31
N GLY A 23 -28.38 -4.78 40.04
CA GLY A 23 -27.35 -3.86 39.61
C GLY A 23 -27.93 -2.85 38.61
N LEU A 24 -27.56 -1.59 38.79
CA LEU A 24 -27.94 -0.39 38.02
C LEU A 24 -27.98 -0.62 36.50
N PRO A 25 -28.89 0.03 35.74
CA PRO A 25 -28.95 -0.09 34.29
C PRO A 25 -27.80 0.70 33.65
N GLY A 26 -26.59 0.16 33.73
CA GLY A 26 -25.54 0.52 32.80
C GLY A 26 -26.04 0.16 31.41
N ARG A 27 -26.23 1.17 30.54
CA ARG A 27 -26.57 0.97 29.14
C ARG A 27 -25.36 0.29 28.48
N TRP A 28 -25.38 -1.03 28.44
CA TRP A 28 -24.50 -1.82 27.61
C TRP A 28 -24.67 -1.29 26.18
N ALA A 29 -23.60 -0.73 25.62
CA ALA A 29 -23.59 -0.27 24.24
C ALA A 29 -23.94 -1.48 23.36
N SER A 30 -25.16 -1.50 22.83
CA SER A 30 -25.56 -2.49 21.84
C SER A 30 -24.70 -2.25 20.62
N ALA A 31 -23.92 -3.25 20.22
CA ALA A 31 -23.27 -3.25 18.92
C ALA A 31 -24.34 -2.96 17.85
N GLN A 32 -24.20 -1.86 17.13
CA GLN A 32 -25.11 -1.52 16.05
C GLN A 32 -25.08 -2.64 15.02
N GLN A 33 -26.24 -3.27 14.79
CA GLN A 33 -26.37 -4.28 13.75
C GLN A 33 -26.05 -3.63 12.39
N PRO A 34 -25.24 -4.28 11.54
CA PRO A 34 -25.02 -3.78 10.19
C PRO A 34 -26.35 -3.70 9.44
N PRO A 35 -26.50 -2.73 8.51
CA PRO A 35 -27.73 -2.59 7.75
C PRO A 35 -28.09 -3.88 7.01
N PRO A 36 -29.39 -4.19 6.88
CA PRO A 36 -29.84 -5.40 6.20
C PRO A 36 -29.32 -5.41 4.76
N GLN A 37 -28.56 -6.46 4.42
CA GLN A 37 -28.12 -6.67 3.04
C GLN A 37 -29.32 -7.13 2.20
N PRO A 38 -29.53 -6.59 0.99
CA PRO A 38 -30.56 -7.08 0.10
C PRO A 38 -30.32 -8.56 -0.21
N ALA A 39 -31.41 -9.34 -0.26
CA ALA A 39 -31.37 -10.78 -0.49
C ALA A 39 -30.56 -11.11 -1.76
N ALA A 40 -29.58 -12.01 -1.62
CA ALA A 40 -28.75 -12.46 -2.72
C ALA A 40 -29.61 -13.16 -3.78
N GLN A 41 -29.59 -12.65 -5.00
CA GLN A 41 -30.23 -13.31 -6.14
C GLN A 41 -29.39 -14.56 -6.51
N PRO A 42 -29.98 -15.76 -6.56
CA PRO A 42 -29.26 -16.96 -6.98
C PRO A 42 -28.91 -16.85 -8.47
N GLY A 43 -27.60 -16.86 -8.78
CA GLY A 43 -27.08 -16.89 -10.17
C GLY A 43 -26.32 -15.64 -10.63
N ALA A 44 -26.35 -14.54 -9.87
CA ALA A 44 -25.46 -13.41 -10.15
C ALA A 44 -24.09 -13.69 -9.51
N ALA A 45 -23.06 -13.91 -10.34
CA ALA A 45 -21.68 -13.83 -9.86
C ALA A 45 -21.53 -12.51 -9.09
N ARG A 46 -21.16 -12.59 -7.81
CA ARG A 46 -20.92 -11.41 -6.96
C ARG A 46 -19.80 -10.62 -7.63
N GLN A 47 -20.16 -9.63 -8.44
CA GLN A 47 -19.20 -8.64 -8.91
C GLN A 47 -18.64 -8.02 -7.63
N VAL A 48 -17.35 -8.24 -7.38
CA VAL A 48 -16.63 -7.57 -6.30
C VAL A 48 -16.59 -6.10 -6.70
N ARG A 49 -17.62 -5.37 -6.31
CA ARG A 49 -17.71 -3.94 -6.53
C ARG A 49 -16.62 -3.32 -5.69
N GLU A 50 -15.70 -2.61 -6.35
CA GLU A 50 -14.64 -1.87 -5.68
C GLU A 50 -15.27 -1.02 -4.55
N PRO A 51 -14.69 -1.01 -3.34
CA PRO A 51 -15.23 -0.22 -2.24
C PRO A 51 -15.36 1.24 -2.66
N ALA A 52 -16.43 1.89 -2.21
CA ALA A 52 -16.63 3.32 -2.49
C ALA A 52 -15.44 4.12 -1.96
N LYS A 53 -14.78 4.86 -2.85
CA LYS A 53 -13.68 5.76 -2.51
C LYS A 53 -14.25 7.09 -2.03
N ASP A 54 -13.84 7.52 -0.84
CA ASP A 54 -14.08 8.89 -0.38
C ASP A 54 -12.97 9.79 -0.93
N TYR A 55 -13.27 10.47 -2.04
CA TYR A 55 -12.34 11.37 -2.72
C TYR A 55 -11.98 12.61 -1.90
N TYR A 56 -12.69 12.90 -0.80
CA TYR A 56 -12.32 13.98 0.11
C TYR A 56 -11.29 13.55 1.16
N GLN A 57 -11.04 12.24 1.32
CA GLN A 57 -10.03 11.75 2.23
C GLN A 57 -8.63 11.99 1.67
N ARG A 58 -7.81 12.76 2.39
CA ARG A 58 -6.38 12.91 2.06
C ARG A 58 -5.62 11.59 2.12
N SER A 59 -6.09 10.61 2.90
CA SER A 59 -5.50 9.27 2.92
C SER A 59 -5.61 8.58 1.57
N LEU A 60 -6.73 8.73 0.84
CA LEU A 60 -6.87 8.16 -0.51
C LEU A 60 -5.83 8.75 -1.47
N GLU A 61 -5.63 10.06 -1.45
CA GLU A 61 -4.59 10.70 -2.27
C GLU A 61 -3.18 10.21 -1.92
N ILE A 62 -2.89 9.91 -0.66
CA ILE A 62 -1.59 9.31 -0.27
C ILE A 62 -1.46 7.91 -0.85
N TYR A 63 -2.49 7.08 -0.73
CA TYR A 63 -2.46 5.70 -1.22
C TYR A 63 -2.41 5.59 -2.75
N GLU A 64 -2.97 6.57 -3.47
CA GLU A 64 -2.93 6.64 -4.93
C GLU A 64 -1.79 7.51 -5.48
N PHE A 65 -0.94 8.07 -4.61
CA PHE A 65 0.17 8.97 -4.94
C PHE A 65 -0.28 10.21 -5.74
N ARG A 66 -1.32 10.88 -5.27
CA ARG A 66 -1.94 12.03 -5.95
C ARG A 66 -1.98 13.31 -5.12
N LYS A 67 -1.20 13.40 -4.04
CA LYS A 67 -1.17 14.64 -3.25
C LYS A 67 -0.51 15.78 -3.99
N ALA A 68 0.52 15.48 -4.79
CA ALA A 68 1.30 16.47 -5.53
C ALA A 68 0.60 16.87 -6.84
N ALA A 69 0.08 15.90 -7.58
CA ALA A 69 -0.69 16.09 -8.81
C ALA A 69 -1.50 14.83 -9.15
N ALA A 70 -2.50 14.95 -10.04
CA ALA A 70 -3.30 13.81 -10.49
C ALA A 70 -2.54 12.86 -11.43
N SER A 71 -1.60 13.38 -12.22
CA SER A 71 -0.77 12.68 -13.20
C SER A 71 0.49 13.48 -13.52
N GLY A 72 1.36 12.92 -14.36
CA GLY A 72 2.54 13.58 -14.88
C GLY A 72 3.72 13.60 -13.90
N ARG A 73 4.64 14.53 -14.14
CA ARG A 73 5.95 14.55 -13.49
C ARG A 73 5.87 14.75 -11.98
N GLU A 74 5.02 15.65 -11.51
CA GLU A 74 4.83 15.93 -10.07
C GLU A 74 4.31 14.70 -9.32
N ARG A 75 3.39 13.95 -9.96
CA ARG A 75 2.94 12.66 -9.44
C ARG A 75 4.07 11.61 -9.48
N GLY A 76 4.85 11.58 -10.56
CA GLY A 76 6.04 10.74 -10.66
C GLY A 76 7.08 11.00 -9.56
N GLN A 77 7.29 12.25 -9.20
CA GLN A 77 8.14 12.66 -8.09
C GLN A 77 7.60 12.15 -6.74
N GLU A 78 6.28 12.20 -6.53
CA GLU A 78 5.64 11.64 -5.34
C GLU A 78 5.81 10.11 -5.27
N ILE A 79 5.60 9.40 -6.38
CA ILE A 79 5.83 7.95 -6.45
C ILE A 79 7.30 7.63 -6.13
N PHE A 80 8.25 8.36 -6.72
CA PHE A 80 9.67 8.19 -6.44
C PHE A 80 9.98 8.39 -4.95
N TYR A 81 9.44 9.44 -4.34
CA TYR A 81 9.61 9.71 -2.92
C TYR A 81 9.13 8.55 -2.04
N TYR A 82 7.96 7.97 -2.35
CA TYR A 82 7.40 6.89 -1.55
C TYR A 82 8.03 5.51 -1.78
N LYS A 83 8.52 5.23 -2.99
CA LYS A 83 8.92 3.86 -3.39
C LYS A 83 10.40 3.71 -3.70
N CYS A 84 11.08 4.75 -4.13
CA CYS A 84 12.43 4.66 -4.66
C CYS A 84 13.45 5.35 -3.78
N TRP A 85 13.08 6.49 -3.18
CA TRP A 85 13.99 7.36 -2.46
C TRP A 85 14.68 6.67 -1.28
N PHE A 86 13.99 5.82 -0.53
CA PHE A 86 14.57 5.12 0.63
C PHE A 86 15.85 4.33 0.32
N CYS A 87 16.08 3.96 -0.94
CA CYS A 87 17.31 3.30 -1.38
C CYS A 87 18.11 4.16 -2.36
N HIS A 88 17.46 4.83 -3.32
CA HIS A 88 18.12 5.60 -4.38
C HIS A 88 18.38 7.08 -4.02
N ASN A 89 18.61 7.34 -2.74
CA ASN A 89 19.02 8.66 -2.25
C ASN A 89 20.56 8.79 -2.21
N GLU A 90 21.00 10.01 -1.90
CA GLU A 90 22.39 10.42 -1.80
C GLU A 90 23.14 9.85 -0.58
N PHE A 91 22.43 9.35 0.42
CA PHE A 91 22.98 8.88 1.70
C PHE A 91 23.15 7.35 1.76
N THR A 92 22.31 6.60 1.05
CA THR A 92 22.30 5.13 1.12
C THR A 92 23.44 4.52 0.31
N LYS A 93 24.28 3.73 0.98
CA LYS A 93 25.30 2.90 0.35
C LYS A 93 24.68 1.55 -0.01
N GLY A 94 24.70 1.16 -1.28
CA GLY A 94 24.23 -0.16 -1.73
C GLY A 94 23.17 -0.15 -2.82
N ALA A 95 22.54 0.99 -3.10
CA ALA A 95 21.74 1.18 -4.30
C ALA A 95 22.53 1.98 -5.35
N PRO A 96 22.31 1.73 -6.65
CA PRO A 96 22.90 2.55 -7.70
C PRO A 96 22.38 3.99 -7.61
N SER A 97 23.32 4.95 -7.69
CA SER A 97 22.98 6.36 -7.88
C SER A 97 22.20 6.53 -9.18
N LEU A 98 21.13 7.34 -9.18
CA LEU A 98 20.24 7.53 -10.34
C LEU A 98 20.41 8.86 -11.12
N PRO A 99 21.04 9.93 -10.60
CA PRO A 99 21.38 11.09 -11.42
C PRO A 99 22.10 10.68 -12.70
N ASP A 100 21.72 11.30 -13.82
CA ASP A 100 22.24 11.00 -15.15
C ASP A 100 22.05 9.55 -15.62
N LEU A 101 21.07 8.81 -15.09
CA LEU A 101 20.78 7.42 -15.48
C LEU A 101 20.77 7.24 -17.02
N TYR A 102 20.02 8.09 -17.73
CA TYR A 102 19.86 8.02 -19.19
C TYR A 102 21.10 8.44 -19.99
N LYS A 103 22.12 9.00 -19.35
CA LYS A 103 23.41 9.28 -20.02
C LYS A 103 24.34 8.07 -19.99
N ARG A 104 23.96 7.00 -19.28
CA ARG A 104 24.77 5.79 -19.14
C ARG A 104 24.45 4.81 -20.26
N PRO A 105 25.44 4.03 -20.74
CA PRO A 105 25.18 3.05 -21.78
C PRO A 105 24.36 1.87 -21.27
N GLN A 106 24.57 1.46 -20.01
CA GLN A 106 23.96 0.26 -19.44
C GLN A 106 23.54 0.47 -17.98
N LEU A 107 22.50 -0.26 -17.58
CA LEU A 107 22.10 -0.47 -16.20
C LEU A 107 23.12 -1.36 -15.48
N VAL A 108 23.07 -1.39 -14.14
CA VAL A 108 23.89 -2.32 -13.34
C VAL A 108 23.59 -3.79 -13.66
N SER A 109 22.43 -4.08 -14.26
CA SER A 109 22.09 -5.40 -14.79
C SER A 109 22.77 -5.75 -16.13
N GLY A 110 23.51 -4.83 -16.74
CA GLY A 110 24.12 -4.98 -18.07
C GLY A 110 23.19 -4.68 -19.26
N GLN A 111 21.89 -4.46 -19.01
CA GLN A 111 20.93 -4.08 -20.05
C GLN A 111 21.15 -2.63 -20.50
N PRO A 112 20.92 -2.28 -21.78
CA PRO A 112 21.05 -0.90 -22.25
C PRO A 112 20.09 0.02 -21.49
N VAL A 113 20.49 1.27 -21.22
CA VAL A 113 19.57 2.22 -20.57
C VAL A 113 18.58 2.77 -21.58
N ASN A 114 17.30 2.44 -21.41
CA ASN A 114 16.18 3.04 -22.12
C ASN A 114 14.89 2.89 -21.30
N ASP A 115 13.80 3.46 -21.79
CA ASP A 115 12.50 3.44 -21.13
C ASP A 115 12.00 2.02 -20.81
N GLU A 116 12.18 1.09 -21.73
CA GLU A 116 11.69 -0.27 -21.62
C GLU A 116 12.47 -1.04 -20.56
N THR A 117 13.80 -1.01 -20.61
CA THR A 117 14.66 -1.73 -19.65
C THR A 117 14.56 -1.14 -18.25
N VAL A 118 14.39 0.18 -18.10
CA VAL A 118 14.18 0.82 -16.80
C VAL A 118 12.81 0.43 -16.23
N LYS A 119 11.73 0.48 -17.03
CA LYS A 119 10.40 0.02 -16.59
C LYS A 119 10.41 -1.45 -16.20
N ASP A 120 11.06 -2.29 -17.00
CA ASP A 120 11.13 -3.72 -16.74
C ASP A 120 11.91 -4.00 -15.45
N LYS A 121 13.01 -3.27 -15.22
CA LYS A 121 13.75 -3.32 -13.95
C LYS A 121 12.89 -2.91 -12.76
N ILE A 122 12.04 -1.90 -12.88
CA ILE A 122 11.13 -1.48 -11.80
C ILE A 122 10.04 -2.53 -11.57
N ARG A 123 9.45 -3.09 -12.62
CA ARG A 123 8.42 -4.12 -12.52
C ARG A 123 8.94 -5.39 -11.85
N ASN A 124 10.10 -5.85 -12.30
CA ASN A 124 10.65 -7.16 -11.92
C ASN A 124 11.63 -7.10 -10.73
N GLY A 125 12.16 -5.92 -10.40
CA GLY A 125 13.10 -5.74 -9.31
C GLY A 125 14.46 -6.40 -9.55
N GLY A 126 15.11 -6.85 -8.50
CA GLY A 126 16.34 -7.65 -8.55
C GLY A 126 17.02 -7.75 -7.19
N PRO A 127 18.30 -8.14 -7.15
CA PRO A 127 19.04 -8.23 -5.88
C PRO A 127 18.98 -6.88 -5.13
N GLY A 128 18.32 -6.87 -3.97
CA GLY A 128 18.15 -5.67 -3.14
C GLY A 128 17.09 -4.66 -3.61
N MET A 129 16.47 -4.84 -4.78
CA MET A 129 15.41 -3.96 -5.29
C MET A 129 14.07 -4.72 -5.37
N PRO A 130 13.01 -4.32 -4.64
CA PRO A 130 11.73 -5.00 -4.68
C PRO A 130 11.06 -4.88 -6.07
N ALA A 131 10.24 -5.88 -6.41
CA ALA A 131 9.44 -5.89 -7.62
C ALA A 131 8.17 -5.04 -7.43
N TYR A 132 7.88 -4.13 -8.37
CA TYR A 132 6.74 -3.24 -8.28
C TYR A 132 5.56 -3.58 -9.20
N LYS A 133 5.64 -4.68 -9.97
CA LYS A 133 4.59 -5.08 -10.95
C LYS A 133 3.17 -5.20 -10.38
N THR A 134 3.01 -5.47 -9.09
CA THR A 134 1.69 -5.58 -8.42
C THR A 134 1.32 -4.33 -7.62
N THR A 135 2.25 -3.40 -7.45
CA THR A 135 2.09 -2.22 -6.58
C THR A 135 1.91 -0.95 -7.39
N LEU A 136 2.55 -0.88 -8.57
CA LEU A 136 2.48 0.25 -9.48
C LEU A 136 1.76 -0.20 -10.76
N SER A 137 0.71 0.53 -11.09
CA SER A 137 0.02 0.40 -12.37
C SER A 137 0.87 0.94 -13.52
N ASP A 138 0.46 0.69 -14.76
CA ASP A 138 1.14 1.26 -15.93
C ASP A 138 1.08 2.78 -15.98
N ALA A 139 0.00 3.38 -15.45
CA ALA A 139 -0.12 4.83 -15.31
C ALA A 139 0.87 5.38 -14.28
N ASP A 140 1.06 4.68 -13.15
CA ASP A 140 2.06 5.05 -12.14
C ASP A 140 3.47 4.98 -12.71
N LEU A 141 3.77 3.93 -13.48
CA LEU A 141 5.06 3.80 -14.16
C LEU A 141 5.26 4.88 -15.22
N ALA A 142 4.23 5.27 -15.98
CA ALA A 142 4.35 6.35 -16.95
C ALA A 142 4.68 7.68 -16.28
N ASP A 143 3.98 8.03 -15.19
CA ASP A 143 4.23 9.23 -14.40
C ASP A 143 5.62 9.19 -13.76
N LEU A 144 6.01 8.08 -13.14
CA LEU A 144 7.34 7.88 -12.57
C LEU A 144 8.43 8.08 -13.62
N MET A 145 8.26 7.54 -14.82
CA MET A 145 9.25 7.64 -15.90
C MET A 145 9.38 9.06 -16.44
N SER A 146 8.29 9.85 -16.46
CA SER A 146 8.35 11.27 -16.78
C SER A 146 9.25 12.04 -15.79
N PHE A 147 9.18 11.71 -14.50
CA PHE A 147 10.08 12.27 -13.49
C PHE A 147 11.52 11.78 -13.62
N VAL A 148 11.72 10.46 -13.78
CA VAL A 148 13.07 9.87 -13.82
C VAL A 148 13.88 10.39 -15.02
N ARG A 149 13.23 10.67 -16.16
CA ARG A 149 13.90 11.25 -17.34
C ARG A 149 14.33 12.70 -17.15
N GLU A 150 13.42 13.54 -16.65
CA GLU A 150 13.58 14.99 -16.76
C GLU A 150 14.24 15.63 -15.55
N ARG A 151 13.90 15.13 -14.34
CA ARG A 151 14.19 15.82 -13.08
C ARG A 151 14.72 14.88 -12.00
N CYS A 152 15.11 13.66 -12.36
CA CYS A 152 15.76 12.81 -11.38
C CYS A 152 17.07 13.47 -10.92
N CYS A 153 17.36 13.53 -9.63
CA CYS A 153 16.67 12.83 -8.56
C CYS A 153 16.30 13.75 -7.41
N TRP A 154 15.26 13.35 -6.69
CA TRP A 154 14.89 14.00 -5.44
C TRP A 154 16.08 14.03 -4.47
N ASN A 155 16.33 15.19 -3.86
CA ASN A 155 17.21 15.35 -2.71
C ASN A 155 16.41 15.95 -1.54
N SER A 156 16.96 15.92 -0.32
CA SER A 156 16.28 16.37 0.91
C SER A 156 15.64 17.76 0.81
N GLU A 157 16.21 18.62 -0.02
CA GLU A 157 15.83 20.02 -0.18
C GLU A 157 14.68 20.25 -1.18
N SER A 158 14.23 19.22 -1.91
CA SER A 158 13.25 19.35 -2.99
C SER A 158 12.04 18.39 -2.85
N PRO A 159 11.29 18.37 -1.71
CA PRO A 159 10.10 17.53 -1.50
C PRO A 159 9.11 17.58 -2.67
N PRO A 160 8.34 16.50 -2.95
CA PRO A 160 7.19 16.62 -3.84
C PRO A 160 6.32 17.80 -3.40
N PRO A 161 5.78 18.59 -4.33
CA PRO A 161 5.02 19.78 -3.97
C PRO A 161 3.82 19.40 -3.11
N ASN A 162 3.45 20.28 -2.19
CA ASN A 162 2.23 20.16 -1.41
C ASN A 162 1.26 21.29 -1.80
N PRO A 163 0.40 21.10 -2.82
CA PRO A 163 -0.54 22.11 -3.31
C PRO A 163 -1.52 22.62 -2.24
N ARG A 164 -1.70 21.89 -1.14
CA ARG A 164 -2.55 22.30 -0.03
C ARG A 164 -1.86 23.28 0.93
N PHE A 165 -0.53 23.35 0.92
CA PHE A 165 0.20 24.30 1.76
C PHE A 165 0.07 25.71 1.18
N ARG A 166 -0.42 26.64 1.99
CA ARG A 166 -0.48 28.07 1.67
C ARG A 166 0.38 28.78 2.71
N ALA A 167 1.55 29.25 2.31
CA ALA A 167 2.34 30.16 3.14
C ALA A 167 1.49 31.41 3.37
N ARG A 168 1.23 31.73 4.63
CA ARG A 168 0.57 32.98 5.04
C ARG A 168 1.62 34.03 5.30
#